data_AF-A0A0F9MH16-F1
#
_entry.id   AF-A0A0F9MH16-F1
#
_cell.length_a   1.000
_cell.length_b   1.000
_cell.length_c   1.000
_cell.angle_alpha   90.00
_cell.angle_beta   90.00
_cell.angle_gamma   90.00
#
_symmetry.space_group_name_H-M   'P 1'
#
loop_
_entity.id
_entity.type
_entity.pdbx_description
1 polymer ?
#
loop_
_entity_poly.entity_id
_entity_poly.type
_entity_poly.pdbx_seq_one_letter_code
_entity_poly.pdbx_strand_id
1 'polypeptide(L)' 'MAAQLPEALRTLREVLFGEVQFEEVVRHVGGRWVIFSKDGRRLGSFDTEAEAKKRLQQIEFFKRQSRG' A
#
# COMPACT_ATOMS: atom_id res chain seq x y z
N MET A 1 -6.30 -36.89 -14.51
CA MET A 1 -7.16 -36.53 -13.37
C MET A 1 -6.66 -35.22 -12.77
N ALA A 2 -7.39 -34.12 -12.95
CA ALA A 2 -7.02 -32.84 -12.36
C ALA A 2 -7.26 -32.91 -10.85
N ALA A 3 -6.22 -32.69 -10.04
CA ALA A 3 -6.36 -32.63 -8.60
C ALA A 3 -7.27 -31.44 -8.24
N GLN A 4 -8.50 -31.72 -7.81
CA GLN A 4 -9.36 -30.72 -7.18
C GLN A 4 -8.66 -30.31 -5.86
N LEU A 5 -8.11 -29.11 -5.82
CA LEU A 5 -7.65 -28.51 -4.58
C LEU A 5 -8.84 -28.43 -3.60
N PRO A 6 -8.64 -28.75 -2.31
CA PRO A 6 -9.71 -28.68 -1.33
C PRO A 6 -10.27 -27.26 -1.24
N GLU A 7 -11.60 -27.13 -1.20
CA GLU A 7 -12.33 -25.85 -1.13
C GLU A 7 -11.81 -24.94 0.01
N ALA A 8 -11.30 -25.54 1.10
CA ALA A 8 -10.67 -24.81 2.20
C ALA A 8 -9.45 -23.95 1.78
N LEU A 9 -8.65 -24.42 0.82
CA LEU A 9 -7.52 -23.64 0.29
C LEU A 9 -7.96 -22.53 -0.66
N ARG A 10 -9.13 -22.65 -1.31
CA ARG A 10 -9.72 -21.57 -2.10
C ARG A 10 -10.14 -20.41 -1.22
N THR A 11 -10.85 -20.70 -0.12
CA THR A 11 -11.29 -19.67 0.83
C THR A 11 -10.10 -18.97 1.49
N LEU A 12 -9.06 -19.71 1.88
CA LEU A 12 -7.84 -19.12 2.44
C LEU A 12 -7.14 -18.18 1.46
N ARG A 13 -7.10 -18.54 0.16
CA ARG A 13 -6.53 -17.67 -0.87
C ARG A 13 -7.35 -16.38 -1.03
N GLU A 14 -8.67 -16.42 -0.96
CA GLU A 14 -9.51 -15.23 -1.12
C GLU A 14 -9.43 -14.29 0.09
N VAL A 15 -9.30 -14.85 1.31
CA VAL A 15 -9.17 -14.06 2.54
C VAL A 15 -7.74 -13.51 2.73
N LEU A 16 -6.71 -14.24 2.30
CA LEU A 16 -5.30 -13.80 2.42
C LEU A 16 -4.82 -12.95 1.23
N PHE A 17 -5.34 -13.20 0.02
CA PHE A 17 -5.04 -12.46 -1.20
C PHE A 17 -6.21 -11.62 -1.67
N GLY A 18 -7.02 -11.11 -0.73
CA GLY A 18 -7.84 -9.94 -1.02
C GLY A 18 -6.90 -8.90 -1.60
N GLU A 19 -7.12 -8.52 -2.86
CA GLU A 19 -6.29 -7.56 -3.57
C GLU A 19 -6.39 -6.23 -2.84
N VAL A 20 -5.54 -6.04 -1.84
CA VAL A 20 -5.41 -4.77 -1.16
C VAL A 20 -4.82 -3.86 -2.22
N GLN A 21 -5.70 -3.07 -2.84
CA GLN A 21 -5.29 -1.93 -3.62
C GLN A 21 -4.64 -0.98 -2.62
N PHE A 22 -3.33 -1.16 -2.39
CA PHE A 22 -2.55 -0.23 -1.59
C PHE A 22 -2.47 1.07 -2.38
N GLU A 23 -3.36 2.00 -2.09
CA GLU A 23 -3.02 3.42 -2.21
C GLU A 23 -1.80 3.69 -1.32
N GLU A 24 -0.97 4.63 -1.74
CA GLU A 24 0.28 4.96 -1.07
C GLU A 24 -0.03 5.27 0.41
N VAL A 25 0.46 4.42 1.32
CA VAL A 25 0.02 4.40 2.72
C VAL A 25 1.08 5.03 3.61
N VAL A 26 0.66 6.00 4.42
CA VAL A 26 1.48 6.46 5.54
C VAL A 26 1.32 5.47 6.68
N ARG A 27 2.42 4.92 7.18
CA ARG A 27 2.45 4.04 8.35
C ARG A 27 3.40 4.58 9.39
N HIS A 28 2.99 4.50 10.65
CA HIS A 28 3.86 4.82 11.77
C HIS A 28 4.74 3.62 12.11
N VAL A 29 6.05 3.74 11.93
CA VAL A 29 7.04 2.68 12.15
C VAL A 29 8.16 3.22 13.01
N GLY A 30 8.37 2.64 14.19
CA GLY A 30 9.50 2.99 15.06
C GLY A 30 9.53 4.45 15.53
N GLY A 31 8.36 5.07 15.72
CA GLY A 31 8.26 6.48 16.15
C GLY A 31 8.28 7.50 15.02
N ARG A 32 8.28 7.05 13.75
CA ARG A 32 8.28 7.91 12.57
C ARG A 32 7.17 7.56 11.60
N TRP A 33 6.67 8.56 10.90
CA TRP A 33 5.67 8.43 9.85
C TRP A 33 6.34 8.16 8.51
N VAL A 34 6.23 6.94 8.01
CA VAL A 34 6.87 6.48 6.78
C VAL A 34 5.83 6.31 5.68
N ILE A 35 6.10 6.91 4.53
CA ILE A 35 5.25 6.74 3.34
C ILE A 35 5.74 5.52 2.57
N PHE A 36 4.82 4.60 2.30
CA PHE A 36 5.07 3.44 1.47
C PHE A 36 4.35 3.55 0.14
N SER A 37 5.07 3.23 -0.93
CA SER A 37 4.48 3.07 -2.26
C SER A 37 3.62 1.80 -2.32
N LYS A 38 2.80 1.69 -3.36
CA LYS A 38 1.99 0.50 -3.66
C LYS A 38 2.86 -0.77 -3.74
N ASP A 39 4.09 -0.64 -4.25
CA ASP A 39 5.06 -1.74 -4.35
C ASP A 39 5.82 -2.02 -3.03
N GLY A 40 5.40 -1.41 -1.91
CA GLY A 40 6.04 -1.58 -0.60
C GLY A 40 7.38 -0.84 -0.43
N ARG A 41 7.78 -0.03 -1.42
CA ARG A 41 8.99 0.81 -1.33
C ARG A 41 8.78 1.99 -0.40
N ARG A 42 9.79 2.33 0.40
CA ARG A 42 9.76 3.55 1.24
C ARG A 42 9.99 4.78 0.37
N LEU A 43 9.04 5.70 0.37
CA LEU A 43 9.10 6.96 -0.37
C LEU A 43 9.65 8.10 0.49
N GLY A 44 9.55 7.99 1.81
CA GLY A 44 10.10 8.96 2.76
C GLY A 44 9.70 8.65 4.19
N SER A 45 10.42 9.23 5.14
CA SER A 45 10.13 9.14 6.59
C SER A 45 10.10 10.54 7.19
N PHE A 46 9.12 10.78 8.05
CA PHE A 46 8.83 12.06 8.66
C PHE A 46 8.63 11.88 10.16
N ASP A 47 8.90 12.92 10.93
CA ASP A 47 8.69 12.88 12.38
C ASP A 47 7.22 13.15 12.73
N THR A 48 6.46 13.81 11.84
CA THR A 48 5.03 14.12 12.04
C THR A 48 4.11 13.53 10.97
N GLU A 49 2.87 13.21 11.35
CA GLU A 49 1.85 12.71 10.43
C GLU A 49 1.48 13.76 9.37
N ALA A 50 1.44 15.03 9.77
CA ALA A 50 1.08 16.14 8.90
C ALA A 50 2.07 16.31 7.75
N GLU A 51 3.38 16.20 8.00
CA GLU A 51 4.39 16.25 6.96
C GLU A 51 4.29 15.07 6.00
N ALA A 52 4.06 13.87 6.53
CA ALA A 52 3.89 12.68 5.71
C ALA A 52 2.64 12.79 4.80
N LYS A 53 1.51 13.30 5.33
CA LYS A 53 0.30 13.55 4.54
C LYS A 53 0.50 14.62 3.48
N LYS A 54 1.18 15.72 3.81
CA LYS A 54 1.49 16.79 2.84
C LYS A 54 2.34 16.26 1.70
N ARG A 55 3.32 15.40 1.99
CA ARG A 55 4.15 14.77 0.96
C ARG A 55 3.33 13.77 0.12
N LEU A 56 2.46 12.98 0.73
CA LEU A 56 1.56 12.08 0.02
C LEU A 56 0.68 12.83 -0.99
N GLN A 57 0.07 13.94 -0.57
CA GLN A 57 -0.74 14.80 -1.45
C GLN A 57 0.05 15.34 -2.65
N GLN A 58 1.30 15.74 -2.44
CA GLN A 58 2.17 16.18 -3.54
C GLN A 58 2.41 15.04 -4.54
N ILE A 59 2.73 13.83 -4.04
CA ILE A 59 2.98 12.67 -4.89
C ILE A 59 1.75 12.34 -5.73
N GLU A 60 0.57 12.32 -5.12
CA GLU A 60 -0.69 12.14 -5.84
C GLU A 60 -0.95 13.23 -6.88
N PHE A 61 -0.69 14.51 -6.54
CA PHE A 61 -0.86 15.62 -7.45
C PHE A 61 0.02 15.48 -8.70
N PHE A 62 1.32 15.22 -8.52
CA PHE A 62 2.25 15.02 -9.64
C PHE A 62 1.89 13.79 -10.48
N LYS A 63 1.41 12.72 -9.85
CA LYS A 63 0.98 11.49 -10.55
C LYS A 63 -0.26 11.74 -11.41
N ARG A 64 -1.19 12.58 -10.97
CA ARG A 64 -2.35 13.00 -11.77
C ARG A 64 -1.93 13.91 -12.92
N GLN A 65 -0.98 14.82 -12.69
CA GLN A 65 -0.48 15.74 -13.71
C GLN A 65 0.35 15.05 -14.80
N SER A 66 1.14 14.02 -14.45
CA SER A 66 1.94 13.26 -15.43
C SER A 66 1.11 12.31 -16.30
N ARG A 67 -0.18 12.13 -16.00
CA ARG A 67 -1.09 11.23 -16.74
C ARG A 67 -2.00 11.97 -17.72
N GLY A 68 -1.77 13.28 -17.92
CA GLY A 68 -2.44 14.14 -18.89
C GLY A 68 -1.55 14.46 -20.09
#